data_AF-A0A2U3AFD8-F1
#
_entry.id   AF-A0A2U3AFD8-F1
#
_cell.length_a   1.000
_cell.length_b   1.000
_cell.length_c   1.000
_cell.angle_alpha   90.00
_cell.angle_beta   90.00
_cell.angle_gamma   90.00
#
_symmetry.space_group_name_H-M   'P 1'
#
loop_
_entity.id
_entity.type
_entity.pdbx_description
1 polymer ?
#
loop_
_entity_poly.entity_id
_entity_poly.type
_entity_poly.pdbx_seq_one_letter_code
_entity_poly.pdbx_strand_id
1 'polypeptide(L)' 'MEILNFATEPKYITIDKDSHNGGTWKGAKTIEGLASKKTRSGTYDIELNRIGD' A
#
# COMPACT_ATOMS: atom_id res chain seq x y z
N MET A 1 -19.93 -1.02 -19.92
CA MET A 1 -19.59 0.01 -18.92
C MET A 1 -18.56 -0.64 -18.01
N GLU A 2 -17.29 -0.31 -18.21
CA GLU A 2 -16.20 -0.88 -17.42
C GLU A 2 -16.17 -0.15 -16.08
N ILE A 3 -16.41 -0.87 -14.98
CA ILE A 3 -16.24 -0.30 -13.64
C ILE A 3 -14.75 -0.38 -13.33
N LEU A 4 -14.03 0.71 -13.60
CA LEU A 4 -12.65 0.87 -13.16
C LEU A 4 -12.68 1.02 -11.62
N ASN A 5 -12.45 -0.09 -10.92
CA ASN A 5 -12.17 -0.08 -9.50
C ASN A 5 -10.78 0.54 -9.30
N PHE A 6 -10.72 1.87 -9.20
CA PHE A 6 -9.56 2.53 -8.62
C PHE A 6 -9.53 2.12 -7.15
N ALA A 7 -8.79 1.06 -6.84
CA ALA A 7 -8.47 0.71 -5.46
C ALA A 7 -7.84 1.96 -4.85
N THR A 8 -8.59 2.65 -3.99
CA THR A 8 -8.23 3.96 -3.45
C THR A 8 -6.77 3.93 -3.01
N GLU A 9 -5.93 4.65 -3.74
CA GLU A 9 -4.49 4.73 -3.50
C GLU A 9 -4.23 5.06 -2.02
N PRO A 10 -3.11 4.58 -1.45
CA PRO A 10 -2.80 4.85 -0.06
C PRO A 10 -2.56 6.36 0.12
N LYS A 11 -3.28 6.96 1.07
CA LYS A 11 -3.12 8.39 1.39
C LYS A 11 -1.75 8.69 2.00
N TYR A 12 -1.18 7.72 2.70
CA TYR A 12 0.14 7.80 3.31
C TYR A 12 0.96 6.57 2.95
N ILE A 13 2.25 6.76 2.69
CA ILE A 13 3.18 5.69 2.34
C ILE A 13 4.45 5.76 3.19
N THR A 14 5.08 4.61 3.38
CA THR A 14 6.46 4.49 3.87
C THR A 14 7.20 3.44 3.04
N ILE A 15 8.53 3.55 2.96
CA ILE A 15 9.36 2.58 2.24
C ILE A 15 9.14 1.19 2.83
N ASP A 16 8.94 0.19 1.97
CA ASP A 16 8.89 -1.21 2.38
C ASP A 16 10.30 -1.73 2.72
N LYS A 17 10.72 -1.49 3.96
CA LYS A 17 12.06 -1.86 4.46
C LYS A 17 12.34 -3.35 4.46
N ASP A 18 11.31 -4.18 4.55
CA ASP A 18 11.47 -5.63 4.70
C ASP A 18 11.66 -6.32 3.33
N SER A 19 11.20 -5.68 2.24
CA SER A 19 11.48 -6.03 0.82
C SER A 19 11.35 -7.51 0.41
N HIS A 20 10.63 -8.35 1.16
CA HIS A 20 10.55 -9.78 0.88
C HIS A 20 9.85 -10.14 -0.44
N ASN A 21 8.96 -9.28 -0.96
CA ASN A 21 8.07 -9.59 -2.10
C ASN A 21 8.13 -8.57 -3.25
N GLY A 22 9.20 -7.76 -3.34
CA GLY A 22 9.30 -6.71 -4.38
C GLY A 22 8.39 -5.49 -4.13
N GLY A 23 7.82 -5.38 -2.93
CA GLY A 23 7.14 -4.16 -2.49
C GLY A 23 8.11 -3.00 -2.37
N THR A 24 7.73 -1.85 -2.90
CA THR A 24 8.45 -0.58 -2.74
C THR A 24 7.85 0.24 -1.59
N TRP A 25 6.53 0.17 -1.41
CA TRP A 25 5.81 0.97 -0.40
C TRP A 25 4.88 0.14 0.46
N LYS A 26 4.78 0.51 1.74
CA LYS A 26 3.65 0.18 2.60
C LYS A 26 2.69 1.36 2.62
N GLY A 27 1.41 1.12 2.39
CA GLY A 27 0.39 2.17 2.36
C GLY A 27 -0.61 2.08 3.51
N ALA A 28 -1.23 3.20 3.86
CA ALA A 28 -2.35 3.27 4.80
C ALA A 28 -3.24 4.51 4.54
N LYS A 29 -4.41 4.53 5.19
CA LYS A 29 -5.35 5.68 5.16
C LYS A 29 -4.98 6.80 6.14
N THR A 30 -4.21 6.49 7.18
CA THR A 30 -3.69 7.43 8.19
C THR A 30 -2.22 7.15 8.47
N ILE A 31 -1.51 8.12 9.07
CA ILE A 31 -0.09 7.98 9.44
C ILE A 31 0.06 6.87 10.48
N GLU A 32 -0.81 6.82 11.47
CA GLU A 32 -0.82 5.79 12.53
C GLU A 32 -1.07 4.40 11.93
N GLY A 33 -1.84 4.32 10.85
CA GLY A 33 -2.12 3.09 10.13
C GLY A 33 -0.88 2.42 9.52
N LEU A 34 0.19 3.18 9.25
CA LEU A 34 1.46 2.62 8.75
C LEU A 34 2.21 1.81 9.81
N ALA A 35 1.96 2.08 11.09
CA ALA A 35 2.70 1.49 12.20
C ALA A 35 2.37 0.00 12.44
N SER A 36 1.23 -0.49 11.94
CA SER A 36 0.81 -1.89 12.13
C SER A 36 0.42 -2.55 10.82
N LYS A 37 0.86 -3.79 10.60
CA LYS A 37 0.47 -4.58 9.42
C LYS A 37 -1.06 -4.70 9.29
N LYS A 38 -1.77 -4.86 10.41
CA LYS A 38 -3.24 -5.02 10.43
C LYS A 38 -3.98 -3.77 9.95
N THR A 39 -3.36 -2.59 10.04
CA THR A 39 -3.99 -1.31 9.70
C THR A 39 -3.46 -0.71 8.38
N ARG A 40 -2.45 -1.34 7.77
CA ARG A 40 -2.00 -0.98 6.43
C ARG A 40 -3.09 -1.33 5.42
N SER A 41 -3.16 -0.54 4.36
CA SER A 41 -4.01 -0.83 3.21
C SER A 41 -3.34 -1.78 2.22
N GLY A 42 -2.02 -1.96 2.33
CA GLY A 42 -1.29 -2.99 1.59
C GLY A 42 0.18 -2.68 1.36
N THR A 43 0.78 -3.50 0.52
CA THR A 43 2.11 -3.37 -0.07
C THR A 43 1.96 -3.01 -1.56
N TYR A 44 2.76 -2.08 -2.03
CA TYR A 44 2.64 -1.48 -3.37
C TYR A 44 3.97 -1.48 -4.11
N ASP A 45 3.92 -1.55 -5.44
CA ASP A 45 5.08 -1.37 -6.31
C ASP A 45 5.48 0.11 -6.44
N ILE A 46 6.48 0.42 -7.26
CA ILE A 46 7.01 1.78 -7.44
C ILE A 46 5.96 2.77 -8.01
N GLU A 47 4.97 2.27 -8.74
CA GLU A 47 3.90 3.05 -9.36
C GLU A 47 2.64 3.14 -8.48
N LEU A 48 2.71 2.64 -7.24
CA LEU A 48 1.59 2.57 -6.29
C LEU A 48 0.45 1.62 -6.71
N ASN A 49 0.75 0.63 -7.55
CA ASN A 49 -0.16 -0.50 -7.75
C ASN A 49 -0.08 -1.44 -6.55
N ARG A 50 -1.23 -1.88 -6.02
CA ARG A 50 -1.27 -2.79 -4.86
C ARG A 50 -0.86 -4.20 -5.29
N ILE A 51 0.17 -4.76 -4.66
CA ILE A 51 0.69 -6.10 -4.95
C ILE A 51 0.54 -7.09 -3.79
N GLY A 52 0.15 -6.63 -2.60
CA GLY A 52 0.01 -7.51 -1.45
C GLY A 52 -0.52 -6.82 -0.19
N ASP A 53 -0.52 -7.57 0.91
CA ASP A 53 -0.94 -7.15 2.25
C ASP A 53 0.21 -7.17 3.28
#